data_AF-A0AAV5ZJC9-F1
#
_entry.id   AF-A0AAV5ZJC9-F1
#
_cell.length_a   1.000
_cell.length_b   1.000
_cell.length_c   1.000
_cell.angle_alpha   90.00
_cell.angle_beta   90.00
_cell.angle_gamma   90.00
#
_symmetry.space_group_name_H-M   'P 1'
#
loop_
_entity.id
_entity.type
_entity.pdbx_description
1 polymer ?
#
loop_
_entity_poly.entity_id
_entity_poly.type
_entity_poly.pdbx_seq_one_letter_code
_entity_poly.pdbx_strand_id
1 'polypeptide(L)'
;MEFHVTDAQRDLQERARGLAADFAKRAAQHDREASDPLENYAALRAAGFYGLNVPTELGGAGIGLLGWSLAAEELGQGCASTALSFNMHLSVVGPVMESPLVPRATKERLAKMVVHEGKLIGGNFSEPTTSGLVGTAVPLTRARRVDGGYRITGRKAFAFDDRRRRLRHGAGLSRRGHLPDRRHAAAGAARGARPARRHGVGRARHAGHPQRFHGARRLLGVRRRAAGARRRHPAVPA
;
A
#
# COMPACT_ATOMS: atom_id res chain seq x y z
N MET A 1 23.79 -25.52 6.33
CA MET A 1 22.59 -25.07 7.06
C MET A 1 21.47 -25.98 6.60
N GLU A 2 20.99 -26.86 7.48
CA GLU A 2 19.94 -27.82 7.13
C GLU A 2 18.59 -27.19 7.50
N PHE A 3 17.79 -26.86 6.49
CA PHE A 3 16.46 -26.30 6.69
C PHE A 3 15.45 -27.45 6.63
N HIS A 4 14.85 -27.79 7.77
CA HIS A 4 13.74 -28.74 7.78
C HIS A 4 12.48 -28.06 7.24
N VAL A 5 12.19 -28.33 5.97
CA VAL A 5 10.95 -27.88 5.32
C VAL A 5 9.81 -28.81 5.75
N THR A 6 8.69 -28.23 6.18
CA THR A 6 7.46 -28.98 6.51
C THR A 6 6.71 -29.41 5.26
N ASP A 7 5.80 -30.39 5.36
CA ASP A 7 4.95 -30.79 4.23
C ASP A 7 4.12 -29.62 3.71
N ALA A 8 3.52 -28.81 4.60
CA ALA A 8 2.76 -27.63 4.22
C ALA A 8 3.61 -26.59 3.43
N GLN A 9 4.90 -26.48 3.75
CA GLN A 9 5.82 -25.60 3.02
C GLN A 9 6.26 -26.20 1.68
N ARG A 10 6.43 -27.52 1.59
CA ARG A 10 6.65 -28.24 0.31
C ARG A 10 5.46 -28.07 -0.62
N ASP A 11 4.25 -28.31 -0.14
CA ASP A 11 3.01 -28.13 -0.91
C ASP A 11 2.87 -26.68 -1.40
N LEU A 12 3.20 -25.71 -0.55
CA LEU A 12 3.22 -24.30 -0.94
C LEU A 12 4.24 -24.03 -2.06
N GLN A 13 5.44 -24.59 -1.95
CA GLN A 13 6.50 -24.45 -2.94
C GLN A 13 6.06 -25.02 -4.30
N GLU A 14 5.45 -26.20 -4.33
CA GLU A 14 4.95 -26.83 -5.56
C GLU A 14 3.84 -25.99 -6.21
N ARG A 15 2.90 -25.48 -5.41
CA ARG A 15 1.84 -24.59 -5.89
C ARG A 15 2.42 -23.28 -6.45
N ALA A 16 3.44 -22.72 -5.80
CA ALA A 16 4.13 -21.53 -6.28
C ALA A 16 4.85 -21.80 -7.61
N ARG A 17 5.50 -22.96 -7.76
CA ARG A 17 6.14 -23.40 -9.00
C ARG A 17 5.16 -23.55 -10.15
N GLY A 18 3.99 -24.13 -9.89
CA GLY A 18 2.92 -24.24 -10.89
C GLY A 18 2.44 -22.87 -11.39
N LEU A 19 2.25 -21.91 -10.48
CA LEU A 19 1.94 -20.52 -10.84
C LEU A 19 3.09 -19.88 -11.62
N ALA A 20 4.34 -20.07 -11.20
CA ALA A 20 5.51 -19.52 -11.86
C ALA A 20 5.63 -19.99 -13.32
N ALA A 21 5.38 -21.28 -13.58
CA ALA A 21 5.39 -21.84 -14.92
C ALA A 21 4.32 -21.21 -15.83
N ASP A 22 3.13 -20.92 -15.31
CA ASP A 22 2.14 -20.14 -16.03
C ASP A 22 2.60 -18.70 -16.25
N PHE A 23 3.20 -18.10 -15.23
CA PHE A 23 3.57 -16.69 -15.26
C PHE A 23 4.66 -16.39 -16.29
N ALA A 24 5.58 -17.33 -16.48
CA ALA A 24 6.67 -17.27 -17.44
C ALA A 24 6.20 -17.04 -18.88
N LYS A 25 5.01 -17.57 -19.25
CA LYS A 25 4.49 -17.51 -20.64
C LYS A 25 4.28 -16.10 -21.17
N ARG A 26 4.13 -15.11 -20.28
CA ARG A 26 3.79 -13.71 -20.60
C ARG A 26 4.66 -12.69 -19.86
N ALA A 27 5.59 -13.13 -19.01
CA ALA A 27 6.48 -12.24 -18.25
C ALA A 27 7.27 -11.29 -19.16
N ALA A 28 7.85 -11.80 -20.25
CA ALA A 28 8.62 -10.98 -21.20
C ALA A 28 7.77 -9.95 -21.96
N GLN A 29 6.48 -10.24 -22.17
CA GLN A 29 5.56 -9.29 -22.77
C GLN A 29 5.26 -8.14 -21.80
N HIS A 30 4.90 -8.45 -20.56
CA HIS A 30 4.64 -7.43 -19.55
C HIS A 30 5.83 -6.51 -19.31
N ASP A 31 7.04 -7.08 -19.30
CA ASP A 31 8.28 -6.32 -19.16
C ASP A 31 8.47 -5.32 -20.31
N ARG A 32 8.41 -5.78 -21.56
CA ARG A 32 8.57 -4.93 -22.75
C ARG A 32 7.49 -3.84 -22.85
N GLU A 33 6.26 -4.17 -22.51
CA GLU A 33 5.12 -3.27 -22.66
C GLU A 33 4.91 -2.37 -21.43
N ALA A 34 5.64 -2.61 -20.33
CA ALA A 34 5.39 -2.02 -19.02
C ALA A 34 3.89 -2.11 -18.64
N SER A 35 3.29 -3.28 -18.87
CA SER A 35 1.88 -3.54 -18.58
C SER A 35 1.68 -4.20 -17.21
N ASP A 36 0.50 -3.99 -16.61
CA ASP A 36 0.18 -4.55 -15.30
C ASP A 36 -0.20 -6.05 -15.43
N PRO A 37 0.47 -6.98 -14.73
CA PRO A 37 0.19 -8.41 -14.81
C PRO A 37 -1.01 -8.81 -13.92
N LEU A 38 -2.18 -8.25 -14.23
CA LEU A 38 -3.42 -8.38 -13.45
C LEU A 38 -3.88 -9.84 -13.32
N GLU A 39 -3.64 -10.64 -14.35
CA GLU A 39 -3.93 -12.07 -14.38
C GLU A 39 -3.10 -12.83 -13.34
N ASN A 40 -1.85 -12.43 -13.09
CA ASN A 40 -0.99 -13.05 -12.07
C ASN A 40 -1.52 -12.74 -10.69
N TYR A 41 -1.95 -11.50 -10.47
CA TYR A 41 -2.55 -11.07 -9.21
C TYR A 41 -3.85 -11.80 -8.93
N ALA A 42 -4.69 -11.99 -9.95
CA ALA A 42 -5.90 -12.79 -9.83
C ALA A 42 -5.59 -14.25 -9.48
N ALA A 43 -4.58 -14.86 -10.11
CA ALA A 43 -4.15 -16.22 -9.83
C ALA A 43 -3.59 -16.38 -8.40
N LEU A 44 -2.73 -15.45 -7.96
CA LEU A 44 -2.21 -15.43 -6.58
C LEU A 44 -3.35 -15.27 -5.55
N ARG A 45 -4.30 -14.38 -5.82
CA ARG A 45 -5.48 -14.18 -4.98
C ARG A 45 -6.32 -15.46 -4.89
N ALA A 46 -6.62 -16.09 -6.03
CA ALA A 46 -7.40 -17.32 -6.09
C ALA A 46 -6.71 -18.48 -5.38
N ALA A 47 -5.38 -18.55 -5.46
CA ALA A 47 -4.57 -19.54 -4.75
C ALA A 47 -4.34 -19.18 -3.26
N GLY A 48 -4.91 -18.08 -2.74
CA GLY A 48 -4.78 -17.72 -1.33
C GLY A 48 -3.41 -17.17 -0.91
N PHE A 49 -2.54 -16.81 -1.88
CA PHE A 49 -1.18 -16.35 -1.58
C PHE A 49 -1.15 -15.02 -0.81
N TYR A 50 -2.19 -14.21 -0.91
CA TYR A 50 -2.28 -12.95 -0.16
C TYR A 50 -2.37 -13.19 1.36
N GLY A 51 -3.00 -14.28 1.78
CA GLY A 51 -3.21 -14.61 3.19
C GLY A 51 -2.09 -15.42 3.85
N LEU A 52 -0.93 -15.61 3.19
CA LEU A 52 0.07 -16.59 3.65
C LEU A 52 0.58 -16.34 5.08
N ASN A 53 0.89 -15.09 5.41
CA ASN A 53 1.38 -14.70 6.73
C ASN A 53 0.25 -14.18 7.65
N VAL A 54 -1.00 -14.30 7.22
CA VAL A 54 -2.13 -14.03 8.10
C VAL A 54 -2.33 -15.26 9.00
N PRO A 55 -2.47 -15.09 10.33
CA PRO A 55 -2.72 -16.21 11.24
C PRO A 55 -3.98 -17.00 10.88
N THR A 56 -3.99 -18.29 11.19
CA THR A 56 -5.11 -19.20 10.87
C THR A 56 -6.40 -18.80 11.58
N GLU A 57 -6.32 -18.26 12.81
CA GLU A 57 -7.50 -17.75 13.53
C GLU A 57 -8.10 -16.48 12.92
N LEU A 58 -7.41 -15.87 11.96
CA LEU A 58 -7.87 -14.75 11.14
C LEU A 58 -8.16 -15.16 9.68
N GLY A 59 -8.20 -16.47 9.41
CA GLY A 59 -8.54 -17.05 8.09
C GLY A 59 -7.38 -17.12 7.10
N GLY A 60 -6.14 -16.87 7.53
CA GLY A 60 -4.95 -17.03 6.69
C GLY A 60 -4.31 -18.42 6.78
N ALA A 61 -3.13 -18.56 6.16
CA ALA A 61 -2.40 -19.83 6.15
C ALA A 61 -1.40 -19.99 7.30
N GLY A 62 -0.98 -18.89 7.94
CA GLY A 62 0.00 -18.92 9.04
C GLY A 62 1.35 -19.56 8.69
N ILE A 63 1.80 -19.49 7.43
CA ILE A 63 2.97 -20.27 6.96
C ILE A 63 4.32 -19.73 7.48
N GLY A 64 4.34 -18.45 7.87
CA GLY A 64 5.52 -17.76 8.38
C GLY A 64 6.57 -17.42 7.32
N LEU A 65 7.69 -16.85 7.79
CA LEU A 65 8.74 -16.28 6.94
C LEU A 65 9.37 -17.31 5.98
N LEU A 66 9.67 -18.54 6.44
CA LEU A 66 10.30 -19.54 5.59
C LEU A 66 9.40 -19.96 4.42
N GLY A 67 8.11 -20.21 4.67
CA GLY A 67 7.16 -20.54 3.61
C GLY A 67 6.95 -19.39 2.63
N TRP A 68 6.91 -18.15 3.12
CA TRP A 68 6.90 -16.97 2.27
C TRP A 68 8.15 -16.89 1.38
N SER A 69 9.36 -17.10 1.94
CA SER A 69 10.61 -17.09 1.18
C SER A 69 10.62 -18.13 0.06
N LEU A 70 10.21 -19.37 0.36
CA LEU A 70 10.11 -20.45 -0.64
C LEU A 70 9.13 -20.09 -1.76
N ALA A 71 7.95 -19.55 -1.42
CA ALA A 71 6.98 -19.10 -2.41
C ALA A 71 7.53 -17.95 -3.28
N ALA A 72 8.22 -16.99 -2.67
CA ALA A 72 8.79 -15.84 -3.38
C ALA A 72 9.91 -16.27 -4.36
N GLU A 73 10.75 -17.22 -3.95
CA GLU A 73 11.81 -17.81 -4.78
C GLU A 73 11.24 -18.47 -6.03
N GLU A 74 10.26 -19.36 -5.88
CA GLU A 74 9.62 -20.05 -7.01
C GLU A 74 8.90 -19.08 -7.95
N LEU A 75 8.10 -18.15 -7.41
CA LEU A 75 7.40 -17.14 -8.21
C LEU A 75 8.38 -16.25 -9.00
N GLY A 76 9.56 -15.99 -8.43
CA GLY A 76 10.63 -15.22 -9.06
C GLY A 76 11.17 -15.87 -10.33
N GLN A 77 11.19 -17.20 -10.41
CA GLN A 77 11.62 -17.94 -11.61
C GLN A 77 10.67 -17.73 -12.80
N GLY A 78 9.40 -17.43 -12.53
CA GLY A 78 8.40 -17.21 -13.57
C GLY A 78 8.25 -15.74 -13.98
N CYS A 79 8.03 -14.86 -13.00
CA CYS A 79 7.85 -13.43 -13.26
C CYS A 79 8.33 -12.60 -12.06
N ALA A 80 9.56 -12.08 -12.17
CA ALA A 80 10.18 -11.27 -11.12
C ALA A 80 9.34 -10.06 -10.69
N SER A 81 8.68 -9.36 -11.62
CA SER A 81 7.82 -8.23 -11.28
C SER A 81 6.64 -8.65 -10.40
N THR A 82 6.03 -9.80 -10.68
CA THR A 82 4.91 -10.32 -9.87
C THR A 82 5.38 -10.78 -8.50
N ALA A 83 6.51 -11.50 -8.46
CA ALA A 83 7.12 -11.96 -7.22
C ALA A 83 7.47 -10.76 -6.33
N LEU A 84 7.97 -9.66 -6.90
CA LEU A 84 8.23 -8.42 -6.18
C LEU A 84 6.95 -7.80 -5.60
N SER A 85 5.87 -7.72 -6.36
CA SER A 85 4.58 -7.21 -5.85
C SER A 85 4.06 -8.06 -4.68
N PHE A 86 4.15 -9.38 -4.81
CA PHE A 86 3.79 -10.33 -3.77
C PHE A 86 4.66 -10.17 -2.51
N ASN A 87 5.97 -10.01 -2.69
CA ASN A 87 6.91 -9.75 -1.60
C ASN A 87 6.61 -8.43 -0.88
N MET A 88 6.34 -7.35 -1.63
CA MET A 88 5.97 -6.05 -1.05
C MET A 88 4.64 -6.09 -0.29
N HIS A 89 3.74 -7.00 -0.66
CA HIS A 89 2.51 -7.24 0.07
C HIS A 89 2.76 -7.94 1.41
N LEU A 90 3.46 -9.06 1.40
CA LEU A 90 3.71 -9.83 2.61
C LEU A 90 4.69 -9.16 3.58
N SER A 91 5.59 -8.30 3.08
CA SER A 91 6.47 -7.50 3.94
C SER A 91 5.73 -6.44 4.76
N VAL A 92 4.49 -6.13 4.42
CA VAL A 92 3.60 -5.32 5.26
C VAL A 92 2.70 -6.21 6.10
N VAL A 93 2.08 -7.22 5.49
CA VAL A 93 1.09 -8.06 6.18
C VAL A 93 1.72 -8.83 7.34
N GLY A 94 2.83 -9.53 7.12
CA GLY A 94 3.50 -10.35 8.14
C GLY A 94 3.86 -9.54 9.39
N PRO A 95 4.67 -8.47 9.29
CA PRO A 95 5.04 -7.66 10.44
C PRO A 95 3.86 -7.03 11.17
N VAL A 96 2.78 -6.63 10.48
CA VAL A 96 1.56 -6.12 11.13
C VAL A 96 0.85 -7.21 11.93
N MET A 97 0.82 -8.44 11.42
CA MET A 97 0.22 -9.60 12.10
C MET A 97 1.03 -10.02 13.33
N GLU A 98 2.34 -9.99 13.25
CA GLU A 98 3.24 -10.40 14.33
C GLU A 98 3.42 -9.32 15.40
N SER A 99 3.37 -8.04 15.03
CA SER A 99 3.69 -6.96 15.96
C SER A 99 2.74 -6.90 17.17
N PRO A 100 3.25 -6.91 18.42
CA PRO A 100 2.42 -6.74 19.62
C PRO A 100 1.93 -5.29 19.78
N LEU A 101 2.56 -4.34 19.07
CA LEU A 101 2.20 -2.92 19.11
C LEU A 101 0.95 -2.59 18.27
N VAL A 102 0.55 -3.50 17.38
CA VAL A 102 -0.62 -3.33 16.52
C VAL A 102 -1.87 -3.87 17.24
N PRO A 103 -2.91 -3.03 17.45
CA PRO A 103 -4.16 -3.48 18.07
C PRO A 103 -4.84 -4.62 17.28
N ARG A 104 -5.45 -5.57 17.99
CA ARG A 104 -6.16 -6.72 17.38
C ARG A 104 -7.19 -6.30 16.32
N ALA A 105 -7.98 -5.26 16.59
CA ALA A 105 -8.96 -4.74 15.63
C ALA A 105 -8.32 -4.25 14.30
N THR A 106 -7.07 -3.78 14.32
CA THR A 106 -6.33 -3.41 13.11
C THR A 106 -5.89 -4.66 12.35
N LYS A 107 -5.43 -5.70 13.06
CA LYS A 107 -5.05 -7.00 12.47
C LYS A 107 -6.27 -7.66 11.81
N GLU A 108 -7.41 -7.71 12.50
CA GLU A 108 -8.68 -8.25 11.96
C GLU A 108 -9.14 -7.49 10.71
N ARG A 109 -9.06 -6.15 10.72
CA ARG A 109 -9.38 -5.35 9.53
C ARG A 109 -8.44 -5.65 8.37
N LEU A 110 -7.14 -5.78 8.63
CA LEU A 110 -6.17 -6.13 7.59
C LEU A 110 -6.44 -7.54 7.05
N ALA A 111 -6.64 -8.52 7.93
CA ALA A 111 -6.99 -9.89 7.54
C ALA A 111 -8.24 -9.91 6.68
N LYS A 112 -9.31 -9.19 7.05
CA LYS A 112 -10.51 -9.07 6.23
C LYS A 112 -10.22 -8.55 4.82
N MET A 113 -9.44 -7.46 4.70
CA MET A 113 -9.10 -6.89 3.40
C MET A 113 -8.29 -7.88 2.55
N VAL A 114 -7.36 -8.62 3.16
CA VAL A 114 -6.42 -9.49 2.45
C VAL A 114 -7.04 -10.84 2.12
N VAL A 115 -7.62 -11.51 3.11
CA VAL A 115 -8.16 -12.88 2.99
C VAL A 115 -9.54 -12.87 2.31
N HIS A 116 -10.46 -12.01 2.75
CA HIS A 116 -11.85 -12.07 2.29
C HIS A 116 -12.12 -11.15 1.10
N GLU A 117 -11.54 -9.95 1.09
CA GLU A 117 -11.71 -9.01 -0.01
C GLU A 117 -10.64 -9.16 -1.10
N GLY A 118 -9.57 -9.91 -0.83
CA GLY A 118 -8.46 -10.16 -1.75
C GLY A 118 -7.76 -8.89 -2.22
N LYS A 119 -7.53 -7.96 -1.30
CA LYS A 119 -6.80 -6.71 -1.54
C LYS A 119 -5.29 -6.95 -1.48
N LEU A 120 -4.60 -6.57 -2.55
CA LEU A 120 -3.15 -6.39 -2.52
C LEU A 120 -2.83 -5.14 -1.69
N ILE A 121 -1.78 -5.21 -0.87
CA ILE A 121 -1.38 -4.15 0.07
C ILE A 121 0.01 -3.67 -0.33
N GLY A 122 0.20 -2.36 -0.49
CA GLY A 122 1.49 -1.77 -0.78
C GLY A 122 2.10 -1.06 0.43
N GLY A 123 3.39 -1.32 0.70
CA GLY A 123 4.18 -0.57 1.68
C GLY A 123 4.84 0.65 1.04
N ASN A 124 4.37 1.86 1.38
CA ASN A 124 4.92 3.11 0.83
C ASN A 124 5.83 3.80 1.84
N PHE A 125 7.09 3.37 1.90
CA PHE A 125 8.09 3.91 2.81
C PHE A 125 8.91 5.03 2.16
N SER A 126 9.53 4.73 1.02
CA SER A 126 10.45 5.60 0.28
C SER A 126 9.88 6.96 -0.10
N GLU A 127 10.69 8.00 0.07
CA GLU A 127 10.38 9.38 -0.33
C GLU A 127 11.49 9.91 -1.24
N PRO A 128 11.21 10.85 -2.14
CA PRO A 128 12.24 11.49 -2.95
C PRO A 128 13.40 12.07 -2.11
N THR A 129 13.11 12.46 -0.87
CA THR A 129 14.07 13.05 0.06
C THR A 129 14.84 12.01 0.87
N THR A 130 14.38 10.76 0.95
CA THR A 130 15.05 9.71 1.74
C THR A 130 15.74 8.65 0.88
N SER A 131 15.42 8.56 -0.42
CA SER A 131 15.90 7.50 -1.32
C SER A 131 17.04 7.92 -2.26
N GLY A 132 17.81 8.95 -1.90
CA GLY A 132 18.97 9.42 -2.67
C GLY A 132 20.27 9.36 -1.87
N LEU A 133 21.41 9.41 -2.57
CA LEU A 133 22.76 9.38 -1.97
C LEU A 133 22.98 10.50 -0.92
N VAL A 134 22.24 11.61 -1.03
CA VAL A 134 22.26 12.77 -0.13
C VAL A 134 20.92 12.93 0.59
N GLY A 135 20.17 11.84 0.73
CA GLY A 135 18.84 11.83 1.35
C GLY A 135 18.90 12.05 2.86
N THR A 136 17.81 12.55 3.43
CA THR A 136 17.66 12.64 4.89
C THR A 136 17.28 11.27 5.45
N ALA A 137 17.80 10.91 6.62
CA ALA A 137 17.39 9.68 7.32
C ALA A 137 15.91 9.69 7.77
N VAL A 138 15.31 10.88 7.83
CA VAL A 138 13.95 11.08 8.34
C VAL A 138 12.98 11.37 7.18
N PRO A 139 11.84 10.64 7.09
CA PRO A 139 10.76 10.95 6.17
C PRO A 139 10.17 12.35 6.40
N LEU A 140 9.86 13.08 5.33
CA LEU A 140 9.18 14.37 5.40
C LEU A 140 7.66 14.26 5.40
N THR A 141 7.09 13.08 5.12
CA THR A 141 5.65 12.84 5.27
C THR A 141 5.23 13.10 6.72
N ARG A 142 4.28 14.03 6.90
CA ARG A 142 3.75 14.40 8.22
C ARG A 142 2.36 13.80 8.40
N ALA A 143 2.11 13.26 9.58
CA ALA A 143 0.78 12.89 10.05
C ALA A 143 0.34 13.84 11.17
N ARG A 144 -0.64 14.71 10.90
CA ARG A 144 -1.22 15.62 11.89
C ARG A 144 -2.54 15.04 12.39
N ARG A 145 -2.71 14.92 13.71
CA ARG A 145 -3.99 14.52 14.30
C ARG A 145 -5.08 15.56 14.01
N VAL A 146 -6.25 15.09 13.61
CA VAL A 146 -7.45 15.90 13.35
C VAL A 146 -8.67 15.15 13.91
N ASP A 147 -9.84 15.79 13.93
CA ASP A 147 -11.06 15.13 14.40
C ASP A 147 -11.34 13.88 13.56
N GLY A 148 -11.46 12.73 14.25
CA GLY A 148 -11.72 11.44 13.62
C GLY A 148 -10.54 10.78 12.90
N GLY A 149 -9.29 11.26 13.07
CA GLY A 149 -8.11 10.54 12.59
C GLY A 149 -6.87 11.41 12.34
N TYR A 150 -6.20 11.19 11.22
CA TYR A 150 -4.98 11.90 10.84
C TYR A 150 -5.09 12.49 9.44
N ARG A 151 -4.57 13.71 9.27
CA ARG A 151 -4.25 14.31 7.97
C ARG A 151 -2.80 13.98 7.64
N ILE A 152 -2.60 13.20 6.58
CA ILE A 152 -1.28 12.82 6.10
C ILE A 152 -0.91 13.73 4.92
N THR A 153 0.30 14.29 4.90
CA THR A 153 0.79 15.15 3.82
C THR A 153 2.26 14.86 3.57
N GLY A 154 2.59 14.50 2.33
CA GLY A 154 3.94 14.11 1.93
C GLY A 154 3.98 13.63 0.49
N ARG A 155 5.15 13.16 0.05
CA ARG A 155 5.37 12.57 -1.27
C ARG A 155 6.12 11.26 -1.12
N LYS A 156 5.61 10.22 -1.78
CA LYS A 156 6.24 8.91 -1.83
C LYS A 156 6.86 8.66 -3.20
N ALA A 157 7.94 7.88 -3.21
CA ALA A 157 8.62 7.42 -4.41
C ALA A 157 8.44 5.90 -4.53
N PHE A 158 8.51 5.38 -5.75
CA PHE A 158 8.47 3.93 -6.04
C PHE A 158 7.21 3.20 -5.56
N ALA A 159 6.08 3.91 -5.42
CA ALA A 159 4.80 3.29 -5.08
C ALA A 159 4.32 2.39 -6.23
N PHE A 160 4.11 1.12 -5.94
CA PHE A 160 3.78 0.08 -6.93
C PHE A 160 2.30 0.03 -7.34
N ASP A 161 1.38 0.59 -6.53
CA ASP A 161 -0.07 0.60 -6.80
C ASP A 161 -0.59 1.95 -7.35
N ASP A 162 0.29 2.78 -7.91
CA ASP A 162 -0.22 4.00 -8.55
C ASP A 162 -0.82 3.68 -9.91
N ARG A 163 -2.15 3.81 -9.99
CA ARG A 163 -3.03 3.77 -11.17
C ARG A 163 -2.58 4.71 -12.30
N ARG A 164 -1.42 4.47 -12.91
CA ARG A 164 -0.83 5.28 -13.98
C ARG A 164 -1.67 5.33 -15.27
N ARG A 165 -2.77 4.56 -15.37
CA ARG A 165 -3.64 4.55 -16.57
C ARG A 165 -4.94 5.36 -16.50
N ARG A 166 -5.42 5.83 -15.32
CA ARG A 166 -6.66 6.66 -15.28
C ARG A 166 -6.47 8.12 -15.70
N LEU A 167 -5.24 8.56 -15.98
CA LEU A 167 -4.96 9.94 -16.41
C LEU A 167 -4.62 10.07 -17.90
N ARG A 168 -4.63 8.98 -18.69
CA ARG A 168 -4.34 9.03 -20.13
C ARG A 168 -5.57 9.02 -21.04
N HIS A 169 -6.76 8.76 -20.50
CA HIS A 169 -8.01 8.93 -21.23
C HIS A 169 -8.92 9.88 -20.46
N GLY A 170 -9.02 11.11 -20.96
CA GLY A 170 -10.04 12.05 -20.54
C GLY A 170 -11.42 11.47 -20.85
N ALA A 171 -12.18 11.17 -19.79
CA ALA A 171 -13.62 11.12 -19.83
C ALA A 171 -14.10 11.61 -18.47
N GLY A 172 -14.47 12.90 -18.43
CA GLY A 172 -15.08 13.51 -17.27
C GLY A 172 -16.41 12.84 -16.98
N LEU A 173 -16.57 12.30 -15.78
CA LEU A 173 -17.86 11.94 -15.21
C LEU A 173 -17.87 12.39 -13.75
N SER A 174 -18.04 13.70 -13.57
CA SER A 174 -18.57 14.26 -12.32
C SER A 174 -20.09 14.06 -12.35
N ARG A 175 -20.59 13.05 -11.65
CA ARG A 175 -22.00 13.06 -11.23
C ARG A 175 -22.08 13.87 -9.94
N ARG A 176 -22.57 15.10 -10.07
CA ARG A 176 -22.94 15.98 -8.96
C ARG A 176 -24.18 15.42 -8.26
N GLY A 177 -24.02 14.98 -7.02
CA GLY A 177 -25.12 14.81 -6.08
C GLY A 177 -25.51 16.18 -5.53
N HIS A 178 -26.79 16.50 -5.69
CA HIS A 178 -27.48 17.74 -5.39
C HIS A 178 -27.52 18.03 -3.88
N LEU A 179 -27.19 19.25 -3.45
CA LEU A 179 -27.66 19.85 -2.18
C LEU A 179 -27.81 21.37 -2.38
N PRO A 180 -28.85 22.01 -1.80
CA PRO A 180 -29.36 23.29 -2.27
C PRO A 180 -28.65 24.51 -1.69
N ASP A 181 -28.84 25.57 -2.47
CA ASP A 181 -28.51 26.98 -2.36
C ASP A 181 -28.61 27.59 -0.95
N ARG A 182 -27.55 28.28 -0.53
CA ARG A 182 -27.65 29.43 0.39
C ARG A 182 -26.71 30.55 -0.07
N ARG A 183 -27.36 31.60 -0.54
CA ARG A 183 -26.85 32.94 -0.84
C ARG A 183 -26.06 33.51 0.33
N HIS A 184 -24.89 34.09 0.06
CA HIS A 184 -24.58 35.48 0.41
C HIS A 184 -23.34 35.98 -0.32
N ALA A 185 -23.43 37.27 -0.67
CA ALA A 185 -22.54 38.10 -1.46
C ALA A 185 -21.10 38.24 -0.92
N ALA A 186 -20.15 38.43 -1.83
CA ALA A 186 -19.44 39.72 -1.95
C ALA A 186 -18.52 39.70 -3.19
N ALA A 187 -18.47 40.86 -3.83
CA ALA A 187 -17.82 41.16 -5.10
C ALA A 187 -16.29 41.24 -4.99
N GLY A 188 -15.62 41.15 -6.15
CA GLY A 188 -14.18 41.37 -6.27
C GLY A 188 -13.65 40.97 -7.65
N ALA A 189 -14.03 41.74 -8.67
CA ALA A 189 -13.47 41.62 -10.02
C ALA A 189 -12.07 42.25 -10.07
N ALA A 190 -11.09 41.52 -10.63
CA ALA A 190 -9.92 42.14 -11.27
C ALA A 190 -9.41 41.20 -12.37
N ARG A 191 -9.60 41.62 -13.62
CA ARG A 191 -8.99 41.08 -14.83
C ARG A 191 -7.54 41.55 -14.91
N GLY A 192 -6.63 40.72 -15.41
CA GLY A 192 -5.25 41.14 -15.66
C GLY A 192 -4.40 40.11 -16.38
N ALA A 193 -4.38 40.22 -17.71
CA ALA A 193 -3.36 39.84 -18.69
C ALA A 193 -2.43 38.61 -18.48
N ARG A 194 -2.48 37.70 -19.47
CA ARG A 194 -1.36 36.83 -19.87
C ARG A 194 -0.37 37.61 -20.73
N PRO A 195 0.90 37.17 -20.80
CA PRO A 195 1.46 37.03 -22.15
C PRO A 195 2.20 35.70 -22.40
N ALA A 196 2.00 35.28 -23.65
CA ALA A 196 2.82 34.57 -24.63
C ALA A 196 3.97 33.63 -24.22
N ARG A 197 3.94 32.52 -24.96
CA ARG A 197 4.93 31.44 -25.09
C ARG A 197 6.27 31.96 -25.63
N ARG A 198 7.37 31.36 -25.18
CA ARG A 198 8.60 31.23 -25.97
C ARG A 198 8.93 29.75 -26.15
N HIS A 199 9.10 29.36 -27.41
CA HIS A 199 9.67 28.08 -27.81
C HIS A 199 11.17 28.07 -27.49
N GLY A 200 11.62 26.98 -26.86
CA GLY A 200 13.03 26.68 -26.59
C GLY A 200 13.20 25.17 -26.56
N VAL A 201 14.12 24.70 -27.39
CA VAL A 201 14.32 23.31 -27.82
C VAL A 201 15.03 22.46 -26.74
N GLY A 202 14.54 21.23 -26.58
CA GLY A 202 15.33 20.01 -26.30
C GLY A 202 16.23 19.95 -25.06
N ARG A 203 15.70 19.44 -23.95
CA ARG A 203 16.43 18.51 -23.06
C ARG A 203 15.45 17.49 -22.50
N ALA A 204 15.67 16.20 -22.80
CA ALA A 204 14.93 15.10 -22.22
C ALA A 204 15.08 15.14 -20.69
N ARG A 205 14.00 15.48 -19.98
CA ARG A 205 13.91 15.36 -18.53
C ARG A 205 13.03 14.15 -18.25
N HIS A 206 13.59 13.11 -17.65
CA HIS A 206 12.82 12.11 -16.92
C HIS A 206 12.11 12.82 -15.75
N ALA A 207 10.91 13.35 -16.02
CA ALA A 207 10.05 13.91 -15.00
C ALA A 207 9.22 12.79 -14.38
N GLY A 208 9.75 12.19 -13.30
CA GLY A 208 8.91 11.48 -12.35
C GLY A 208 7.91 12.47 -11.75
N HIS A 209 6.67 12.46 -12.23
CA HIS A 209 5.63 13.34 -11.69
C HIS A 209 5.25 12.87 -10.27
N PRO A 210 5.32 13.75 -9.25
CA PRO A 210 5.01 13.38 -7.88
C PRO A 210 3.51 13.26 -7.65
N GLN A 211 3.09 12.17 -7.03
CA GLN A 211 1.73 12.00 -6.56
C GLN A 211 1.45 12.88 -5.33
N ARG A 212 0.30 13.56 -5.33
CA ARG A 212 -0.23 14.31 -4.17
C ARG A 212 -1.45 13.56 -3.64
N PHE A 213 -1.39 13.07 -2.41
CA PHE A 213 -2.56 12.51 -1.73
C PHE A 213 -3.38 13.63 -1.09
N HIS A 214 -4.60 13.86 -1.58
CA HIS A 214 -5.60 14.70 -0.91
C HIS A 214 -6.72 13.81 -0.39
N GLY A 215 -6.90 13.79 0.94
CA GLY A 215 -8.11 13.29 1.59
C GLY A 215 -8.15 11.79 1.89
N ALA A 216 -7.54 11.37 3.00
CA ALA A 216 -7.95 10.15 3.69
C ALA A 216 -8.73 10.58 4.96
N ARG A 217 -10.07 10.51 4.93
CA ARG A 217 -10.90 10.67 6.13
C ARG A 217 -11.12 9.28 6.75
N ARG A 218 -10.79 9.17 8.05
CA ARG A 218 -10.93 8.01 8.96
C ARG A 218 -9.93 6.85 8.78
N LEU A 219 -8.72 7.07 9.28
CA LEU A 219 -7.84 6.01 9.80
C LEU A 219 -7.68 6.27 11.30
N LEU A 220 -8.01 5.26 12.12
CA LEU A 220 -7.90 5.21 13.59
C LEU A 220 -9.09 5.82 14.35
N GLY A 221 -10.19 5.07 14.42
CA GLY A 221 -11.28 5.32 15.35
C GLY A 221 -10.96 4.75 16.73
N VAL A 222 -10.37 5.56 17.61
CA VAL A 222 -10.32 5.27 19.06
C VAL A 222 -11.46 6.05 19.71
N ARG A 223 -12.50 5.36 20.17
CA ARG A 223 -13.55 5.96 21.01
C ARG A 223 -12.96 6.21 22.41
N ARG A 224 -13.00 7.47 22.88
CA ARG A 224 -12.71 7.80 24.28
C ARG A 224 -13.80 7.18 25.17
N ARG A 225 -13.42 6.38 26.17
CA ARG A 225 -14.20 6.25 27.41
C ARG A 225 -13.79 7.41 28.33
N ALA A 226 -14.77 8.12 28.85
CA ALA A 226 -14.57 9.22 29.79
C ALA A 226 -13.91 8.69 31.09
N ALA A 227 -12.94 9.45 31.59
CA ALA A 227 -12.28 9.20 32.87
C ALA A 227 -13.15 9.72 34.01
N GLY A 228 -13.28 8.91 35.07
CA GLY A 228 -13.93 9.31 36.31
C GLY A 228 -13.73 8.27 37.41
N ALA A 229 -12.59 8.33 38.10
CA ALA A 229 -12.45 8.00 39.52
C ALA A 229 -10.98 8.14 39.95
N ARG A 230 -10.74 9.09 40.86
CA ARG A 230 -9.47 9.29 41.55
C ARG A 230 -9.12 8.04 42.37
N ARG A 231 -7.87 7.56 42.31
CA ARG A 231 -7.30 6.70 43.36
C ARG A 231 -5.92 7.20 43.76
N ARG A 232 -5.74 7.29 45.08
CA ARG A 232 -4.60 7.84 45.81
C ARG A 232 -3.40 6.87 45.73
N HIS A 233 -2.20 7.42 45.61
CA HIS A 233 -0.93 6.69 45.79
C HIS A 233 -0.69 6.36 47.27
N PRO A 234 -0.19 5.17 47.63
CA PRO A 234 0.53 4.99 48.88
C PRO A 234 2.04 5.22 48.68
N ALA A 235 2.65 5.82 49.70
CA ALA A 235 4.07 6.14 49.82
C ALA A 235 4.93 4.88 50.01
N VAL A 236 6.18 4.96 49.57
CA VAL A 236 7.25 3.97 49.80
C VAL A 236 8.06 4.42 51.03
N PRO A 237 8.31 3.58 52.04
CA PRO A 237 9.17 3.93 53.17
C PRO A 237 10.66 3.71 52.85
N ALA A 238 11.50 4.42 53.61
CA ALA A 238 12.94 4.64 53.43
C ALA A 238 13.82 3.39 53.45
#